data_AF-A0A1A3KM27-F1
#
_entry.id   AF-A0A1A3KM27-F1
#
_cell.length_a   1.000
_cell.length_b   1.000
_cell.length_c   1.000
_cell.angle_alpha   90.00
_cell.angle_beta   90.00
_cell.angle_gamma   90.00
#
_symmetry.space_group_name_H-M   'P 1'
#
loop_
_entity.id
_entity.type
_entity.pdbx_description
1 polymer ?
#
loop_
_entity_poly.entity_id
_entity_poly.type
_entity_poly.pdbx_seq_one_letter_code
_entity_poly.pdbx_strand_id
1 'polypeptide(L)'
;MDHEFELAFNLCDEAAGRIQNQQYGVHRIAFHNHGEHVELTSVHHYTRENGHQLFLFASDVNGQLAVVEATAADLASQPTTRIIKIRAGALTFHALPDQPWTYRARSARTTYTLTATVGAAEPMWLIAVNHGAPTGHHDLDDAVTELLTTNSHVA
;
A
#
# COMPACT_ATOMS: atom_id res chain seq x y z
N MET A 1 -6.00 -11.60 -10.42
CA MET A 1 -4.92 -10.60 -10.35
C MET A 1 -5.01 -10.03 -8.93
N ASP A 2 -4.90 -10.91 -7.93
CA ASP A 2 -5.61 -10.78 -6.65
C ASP A 2 -4.63 -10.45 -5.49
N HIS A 3 -3.39 -10.06 -5.78
CA HIS A 3 -2.30 -10.27 -4.81
C HIS A 3 -1.59 -9.00 -4.35
N GLU A 4 -1.54 -7.92 -5.12
CA GLU A 4 -0.65 -6.80 -4.79
C GLU A 4 -1.17 -5.94 -3.64
N PHE A 5 -2.48 -5.68 -3.58
CA PHE A 5 -3.09 -5.00 -2.43
C PHE A 5 -3.21 -5.93 -1.23
N GLU A 6 -3.54 -7.21 -1.44
CA GLU A 6 -3.55 -8.21 -0.36
C GLU A 6 -2.17 -8.32 0.30
N LEU A 7 -1.10 -8.39 -0.50
CA LEU A 7 0.28 -8.31 -0.03
C LEU A 7 0.50 -7.05 0.81
N ALA A 8 0.09 -5.87 0.32
CA ALA A 8 0.26 -4.63 1.07
C ALA A 8 -0.50 -4.61 2.40
N PHE A 9 -1.70 -5.20 2.47
CA PHE A 9 -2.43 -5.38 3.73
C PHE A 9 -1.70 -6.32 4.68
N ASN A 10 -1.24 -7.48 4.20
CA ASN A 10 -0.46 -8.42 5.02
C ASN A 10 0.86 -7.81 5.54
N LEU A 11 1.50 -6.96 4.73
CA LEU A 11 2.70 -6.23 5.13
C LEU A 11 2.41 -5.21 6.24
N CYS A 12 1.21 -4.62 6.30
CA CYS A 12 0.84 -3.74 7.40
C CYS A 12 0.87 -4.49 8.74
N ASP A 13 0.27 -5.69 8.79
CA ASP A 13 0.30 -6.53 9.98
C ASP A 13 1.72 -6.97 10.34
N GLU A 14 2.54 -7.32 9.34
CA GLU A 14 3.95 -7.64 9.58
C GLU A 14 4.73 -6.44 10.12
N ALA A 15 4.53 -5.24 9.57
CA ALA A 15 5.19 -4.03 10.02
C ALA A 15 4.80 -3.65 11.47
N ALA A 16 3.52 -3.81 11.83
CA ALA A 16 3.05 -3.63 13.20
C ALA A 16 3.70 -4.66 14.16
N GLY A 17 3.68 -5.94 13.77
CA GLY A 17 4.30 -7.01 14.55
C GLY A 17 5.80 -6.81 14.77
N ARG A 18 6.52 -6.25 13.78
CA ARG A 18 7.94 -5.90 13.90
C ARG A 18 8.21 -4.84 14.97
N ILE A 19 7.38 -3.79 15.02
CA ILE A 19 7.48 -2.78 16.09
C ILE A 19 7.25 -3.43 17.45
N GLN A 20 6.18 -4.21 17.60
CA GLN A 20 5.81 -4.85 18.88
C GLN A 20 6.89 -5.83 19.37
N ASN A 21 7.53 -6.56 18.45
CA ASN A 21 8.58 -7.52 18.77
C ASN A 21 9.99 -6.91 18.77
N GLN A 22 10.10 -5.58 18.72
CA GLN A 22 11.37 -4.84 18.79
C GLN A 22 12.38 -5.23 17.69
N GLN A 23 11.89 -5.59 16.51
CA GLN A 23 12.71 -5.96 15.35
C GLN A 23 13.16 -4.70 14.61
N TYR A 24 14.04 -3.93 15.25
CA TYR A 24 14.53 -2.62 14.81
C TYR A 24 15.81 -2.68 14.01
N GLY A 25 16.04 -1.65 13.20
CA GLY A 25 17.20 -1.50 12.34
C GLY A 25 16.85 -1.56 10.86
N VAL A 26 17.89 -1.71 10.04
CA VAL A 26 17.77 -1.95 8.60
C VAL A 26 18.03 -3.44 8.35
N HIS A 27 16.99 -4.18 7.96
CA HIS A 27 17.08 -5.62 7.82
C HIS A 27 16.48 -6.09 6.51
N ARG A 28 17.25 -6.86 5.75
CA ARG A 28 16.68 -7.78 4.75
C ARG A 28 16.09 -8.97 5.48
N ILE A 29 14.86 -9.32 5.15
CA ILE A 29 14.10 -10.37 5.83
C ILE A 29 14.18 -11.62 4.95
N ALA A 30 14.96 -12.60 5.38
CA ALA A 30 15.23 -13.80 4.58
C ALA A 30 14.09 -14.83 4.60
N PHE A 31 13.25 -14.81 5.64
CA PHE A 31 12.17 -15.78 5.83
C PHE A 31 10.84 -15.04 5.96
N HIS A 32 9.98 -15.20 4.96
CA HIS A 32 8.61 -14.69 4.93
C HIS A 32 7.75 -15.55 4.00
N ASN A 33 6.43 -15.46 4.12
CA ASN A 33 5.49 -16.29 3.35
C ASN A 33 4.84 -15.55 2.17
N HIS A 34 5.41 -14.44 1.73
CA HIS A 34 4.90 -13.62 0.61
C HIS A 34 5.35 -14.06 -0.79
N GLY A 35 5.90 -15.27 -0.92
CA GLY A 35 6.41 -15.82 -2.19
C GLY A 35 7.93 -15.74 -2.33
N GLU A 36 8.50 -16.68 -3.09
CA GLU A 36 9.96 -16.88 -3.23
C GLU A 36 10.68 -15.73 -3.96
N HIS A 37 9.95 -14.98 -4.78
CA HIS A 37 10.51 -13.88 -5.58
C HIS A 37 10.30 -12.51 -4.95
N VAL A 38 9.64 -12.45 -3.79
CA VAL A 38 9.50 -11.21 -3.03
C VAL A 38 10.72 -11.07 -2.13
N GLU A 39 11.35 -9.92 -2.19
CA GLU A 39 12.38 -9.50 -1.24
C GLU A 39 11.78 -8.48 -0.28
N LEU A 40 11.92 -8.73 1.02
CA LEU A 40 11.48 -7.81 2.06
C LEU A 40 12.65 -7.10 2.73
N THR A 41 12.52 -5.78 2.89
CA THR A 41 13.47 -4.95 3.66
C THR A 41 12.70 -4.06 4.63
N SER A 42 13.04 -4.12 5.92
CA SER A 42 12.54 -3.18 6.92
C SER A 42 13.56 -2.09 7.20
N VAL A 43 13.09 -0.87 7.38
CA VAL A 43 13.88 0.28 7.84
C VAL A 43 13.14 0.90 9.02
N HIS A 44 13.77 0.90 10.18
CA HIS A 44 13.21 1.50 11.39
C HIS A 44 13.97 2.78 11.79
N HIS A 45 13.19 3.76 12.24
CA HIS A 45 13.63 5.01 12.80
C HIS A 45 12.94 5.24 14.14
N TYR A 46 13.66 5.81 15.10
CA TYR A 46 13.10 6.24 16.37
C TYR A 46 13.54 7.67 16.67
N THR A 47 12.59 8.51 17.04
CA THR A 47 12.86 9.80 17.67
C THR A 47 12.03 9.95 18.92
N ARG A 48 12.52 10.75 19.88
CA ARG A 48 11.78 11.01 21.11
C ARG A 48 10.45 11.75 20.87
N GLU A 49 10.36 12.51 19.78
CA GLU A 49 9.19 13.32 19.42
C GLU A 49 8.12 12.50 18.68
N ASN A 50 8.54 11.63 17.75
CA ASN A 50 7.63 10.91 16.85
C ASN A 50 7.48 9.43 17.20
N GLY A 51 8.20 8.93 18.21
CA GLY A 51 8.21 7.54 18.60
C GLY A 51 8.89 6.64 17.57
N HIS A 52 8.40 5.42 17.45
CA HIS A 52 8.84 4.41 16.48
C HIS A 52 8.16 4.64 15.13
N GLN A 53 8.95 4.61 14.06
CA GLN A 53 8.49 4.62 12.68
C GLN A 53 9.22 3.52 11.93
N LEU A 54 8.49 2.62 11.29
CA LEU A 54 9.03 1.50 10.53
C LEU A 54 8.44 1.53 9.12
N PHE A 55 9.30 1.50 8.12
CA PHE A 55 8.93 1.27 6.73
C PHE A 55 9.27 -0.17 6.37
N LEU A 56 8.30 -0.88 5.79
CA LEU A 56 8.51 -2.21 5.23
C LEU A 56 8.33 -2.14 3.72
N PHE A 57 9.40 -2.50 3.01
CA PHE A 57 9.50 -2.48 1.57
C PHE A 57 9.41 -3.91 1.04
N ALA A 58 8.54 -4.12 0.07
CA ALA A 58 8.49 -5.33 -0.74
C ALA A 58 8.91 -5.02 -2.17
N SER A 59 9.73 -5.86 -2.76
CA SER A 59 10.19 -5.75 -4.15
C SER A 59 10.34 -7.11 -4.80
N ASP A 60 10.27 -7.14 -6.13
CA ASP A 60 10.61 -8.29 -6.96
C ASP A 60 11.62 -7.89 -8.04
N VAL A 61 11.86 -8.78 -9.00
CA VAL A 61 12.75 -8.53 -10.16
C VAL A 61 12.34 -7.32 -11.01
N ASN A 62 11.07 -6.90 -10.94
CA ASN A 62 10.55 -5.74 -11.67
C ASN A 62 10.61 -4.46 -10.83
N GLY A 63 11.13 -4.51 -9.61
CA GLY A 63 11.28 -3.39 -8.70
C GLY A 63 10.29 -3.41 -7.53
N GLN A 64 9.95 -2.24 -7.00
CA GLN A 64 9.13 -2.11 -5.79
C GLN A 64 7.68 -2.57 -6.03
N LEU A 65 7.22 -3.50 -5.20
CA LEU A 65 5.86 -4.03 -5.15
C LEU A 65 4.99 -3.21 -4.21
N ALA A 66 5.43 -3.03 -2.96
CA ALA A 66 4.66 -2.31 -1.96
C ALA A 66 5.58 -1.63 -0.94
N VAL A 67 5.08 -0.55 -0.35
CA VAL A 67 5.69 0.10 0.81
C VAL A 67 4.59 0.38 1.80
N VAL A 68 4.79 -0.08 3.03
CA VAL A 68 3.90 0.22 4.15
C VAL A 68 4.69 0.92 5.25
N GLU A 69 3.98 1.66 6.07
CA GLU A 69 4.50 2.33 7.24
C GLU A 69 3.74 1.84 8.48
N ALA A 70 4.48 1.57 9.55
CA ALA A 70 3.95 1.39 10.89
C ALA A 70 4.54 2.46 11.82
N THR A 71 3.71 3.04 12.68
CA THR A 71 4.13 4.02 13.69
C THR A 71 3.59 3.65 15.07
N ALA A 72 4.35 3.90 16.12
CA ALA A 72 3.91 3.74 17.50
C ALA A 72 4.60 4.76 18.40
N ALA A 73 3.89 5.42 19.30
CA ALA A 73 4.49 6.41 20.20
C ALA A 73 5.56 5.79 21.11
N ASP A 74 5.32 4.58 21.59
CA ASP A 74 6.22 3.78 22.41
C ASP A 74 5.91 2.27 22.27
N LEU A 75 6.63 1.43 23.03
CA LEU A 75 6.48 -0.03 23.03
C LEU A 75 5.11 -0.53 23.56
N ALA A 76 4.42 0.27 24.38
CA ALA A 76 3.14 -0.10 24.97
C ALA A 76 1.96 0.30 24.06
N SER A 77 2.22 1.19 23.10
CA SER A 77 1.22 1.71 22.17
C SER A 77 0.92 0.70 21.06
N GLN A 78 -0.37 0.58 20.71
CA GLN A 78 -0.75 -0.17 19.52
C GLN A 78 -0.22 0.54 18.26
N PRO A 79 0.50 -0.15 17.36
CA PRO A 79 0.98 0.47 16.15
C PRO A 79 -0.17 0.90 15.23
N THR A 80 -0.05 2.08 14.63
CA THR A 80 -0.86 2.50 13.49
C THR A 80 -0.15 2.11 12.21
N THR A 81 -0.87 1.58 11.24
CA THR A 81 -0.31 1.17 9.95
C THR A 81 -1.00 1.88 8.80
N ARG A 82 -0.26 2.09 7.72
CA ARG A 82 -0.83 2.52 6.45
C ARG A 82 0.00 2.05 5.28
N ILE A 83 -0.67 1.86 4.15
CA ILE A 83 -0.01 1.60 2.88
C ILE A 83 0.44 2.93 2.28
N ILE A 84 1.69 3.02 1.84
CA ILE A 84 2.29 4.23 1.25
C ILE A 84 2.34 4.12 -0.27
N LYS A 85 2.74 2.95 -0.78
CA LYS A 85 2.82 2.68 -2.22
C LYS A 85 2.46 1.25 -2.53
N ILE A 86 1.87 1.03 -3.70
CA ILE A 86 1.55 -0.31 -4.22
C ILE A 86 1.69 -0.28 -5.74
N ARG A 87 2.37 -1.27 -6.31
CA ARG A 87 2.40 -1.50 -7.75
C ARG A 87 1.28 -2.46 -8.12
N ALA A 88 0.46 -2.09 -9.08
CA ALA A 88 -0.56 -2.95 -9.68
C ALA A 88 -0.40 -2.88 -11.20
N GLY A 89 -0.09 -4.01 -11.84
CA GLY A 89 0.32 -4.04 -13.24
C GLY A 89 1.49 -3.08 -13.52
N ALA A 90 1.31 -2.18 -14.49
CA ALA A 90 2.32 -1.16 -14.85
C ALA A 90 2.19 0.15 -14.04
N LEU A 91 1.21 0.25 -13.14
CA LEU A 91 0.94 1.45 -12.36
C LEU A 91 1.53 1.33 -10.96
N THR A 92 2.12 2.41 -10.46
CA THR A 92 2.45 2.55 -9.04
C THR A 92 1.52 3.57 -8.42
N PHE A 93 0.67 3.09 -7.52
CA PHE A 93 -0.24 3.88 -6.71
C PHE A 93 0.48 4.41 -5.46
N HIS A 94 0.28 5.68 -5.17
CA HIS A 94 0.82 6.37 -4.00
C HIS A 94 -0.34 6.84 -3.11
N ALA A 95 -0.28 6.56 -1.82
CA ALA A 95 -1.22 7.12 -0.87
C ALA A 95 -1.12 8.65 -0.85
N LEU A 96 -2.26 9.33 -0.80
CA LEU A 96 -2.29 10.77 -0.63
C LEU A 96 -2.09 11.13 0.86
N PRO A 97 -1.22 12.10 1.19
CA PRO A 97 -0.85 12.41 2.58
C PRO A 97 -2.03 12.67 3.52
N ASP A 98 -3.05 13.38 3.04
CA ASP A 98 -4.20 13.83 3.82
C ASP A 98 -5.47 12.99 3.58
N GLN A 99 -5.36 11.89 2.82
CA GLN A 99 -6.47 11.01 2.50
C GLN A 99 -6.01 9.55 2.66
N PRO A 100 -6.13 8.97 3.87
CA PRO A 100 -5.48 7.71 4.23
C PRO A 100 -5.92 6.51 3.38
N TRP A 101 -7.07 6.62 2.73
CA TRP A 101 -7.67 5.58 1.89
C TRP A 101 -7.77 5.96 0.42
N THR A 102 -7.07 7.03 0.00
CA THR A 102 -7.00 7.44 -1.40
C THR A 102 -5.59 7.24 -1.93
N TYR A 103 -5.51 6.53 -3.05
CA TYR A 103 -4.28 6.24 -3.76
C TYR A 103 -4.32 6.82 -5.16
N ARG A 104 -3.18 7.33 -5.64
CA ARG A 104 -3.06 7.93 -6.97
C ARG A 104 -1.91 7.32 -7.74
N ALA A 105 -2.17 6.93 -8.98
CA ALA A 105 -1.17 6.55 -9.97
C ALA A 105 -1.22 7.51 -11.16
N ARG A 106 -0.12 7.58 -11.91
CA ARG A 106 -0.06 8.33 -13.17
C ARG A 106 0.63 7.51 -14.24
N SER A 107 0.03 7.46 -15.42
CA SER A 107 0.61 6.88 -16.64
C SER A 107 0.59 7.94 -17.73
N ALA A 108 1.77 8.36 -18.20
CA ALA A 108 1.92 9.42 -19.21
C ALA A 108 1.03 10.66 -18.96
N ARG A 109 -0.16 10.69 -19.60
CA ARG A 109 -1.14 11.79 -19.55
C ARG A 109 -2.35 11.51 -18.65
N THR A 110 -2.50 10.29 -18.16
CA THR A 110 -3.66 9.86 -17.40
C THR A 110 -3.32 9.74 -15.93
N THR A 111 -4.18 10.31 -15.08
CA THR A 111 -4.12 10.15 -13.63
C THR A 111 -5.24 9.21 -13.19
N TYR A 112 -4.90 8.22 -12.39
CA TYR A 112 -5.86 7.28 -11.82
C TYR A 112 -5.92 7.52 -10.32
N THR A 113 -7.13 7.61 -9.78
CA THR A 113 -7.37 7.70 -8.34
C THR A 113 -8.21 6.50 -7.93
N LEU A 114 -7.82 5.85 -6.85
CA LEU A 114 -8.54 4.74 -6.21
C LEU A 114 -8.80 5.15 -4.76
N THR A 115 -10.06 5.12 -4.32
CA THR A 115 -10.45 5.52 -2.97
C THR A 115 -11.30 4.44 -2.32
N ALA A 116 -10.91 3.98 -1.13
CA ALA A 116 -11.74 3.12 -0.31
C ALA A 116 -12.77 3.95 0.47
N THR A 117 -14.03 3.52 0.47
CA THR A 117 -15.15 4.18 1.17
C THR A 117 -15.40 3.52 2.51
N VAL A 118 -14.49 3.74 3.45
CA VAL A 118 -14.56 3.14 4.79
C VAL A 118 -15.83 3.58 5.54
N GLY A 119 -16.60 2.61 6.02
CA GLY A 119 -17.81 2.85 6.83
C GLY A 119 -19.09 3.12 6.04
N ALA A 120 -19.03 3.06 4.70
CA ALA A 120 -20.23 3.09 3.85
C ALA A 120 -20.74 1.67 3.59
N ALA A 121 -22.05 1.54 3.30
CA ALA A 121 -22.61 0.25 2.90
C ALA A 121 -22.08 -0.13 1.51
N GLU A 122 -22.29 0.70 0.49
CA GLU A 122 -21.77 0.54 -0.87
C GLU A 122 -21.81 1.90 -1.61
N PRO A 123 -21.00 2.11 -2.67
CA PRO A 123 -19.90 1.24 -3.15
C PRO A 123 -18.74 1.20 -2.14
N MET A 124 -17.92 0.15 -2.12
CA MET A 124 -16.75 0.00 -1.21
C MET A 124 -15.45 0.62 -1.77
N TRP A 125 -15.39 0.75 -3.08
CA TRP A 125 -14.28 1.37 -3.79
C TRP A 125 -14.78 2.34 -4.84
N LEU A 126 -14.07 3.46 -4.99
CA LEU A 126 -14.31 4.44 -6.03
C LEU A 126 -13.06 4.57 -6.89
N ILE A 127 -13.22 4.55 -8.20
CA ILE A 127 -12.15 4.87 -9.14
C ILE A 127 -12.47 6.16 -9.87
N ALA A 128 -11.46 6.99 -10.13
CA ALA A 128 -11.62 8.18 -10.96
C ALA A 128 -10.44 8.32 -11.92
N VAL A 129 -10.75 8.60 -13.18
CA VAL A 129 -9.76 8.80 -14.25
C VAL A 129 -9.71 10.29 -14.60
N ASN A 130 -8.53 10.88 -14.49
CA ASN A 130 -8.29 12.32 -14.64
C ASN A 130 -9.20 13.15 -13.74
N HIS A 131 -10.07 13.96 -14.34
CA HIS A 131 -11.07 14.78 -13.66
C HIS A 131 -12.50 14.27 -13.90
N GLY A 132 -12.63 13.01 -14.35
CA GLY A 132 -13.91 12.36 -14.56
C GLY A 132 -14.66 12.11 -13.25
N ALA A 133 -15.97 11.87 -13.36
CA ALA A 133 -16.79 11.46 -12.23
C ALA A 133 -16.30 10.09 -11.69
N PRO A 134 -16.28 9.88 -10.36
CA PRO A 134 -15.91 8.59 -9.81
C PRO A 134 -16.92 7.50 -10.17
N THR A 135 -16.43 6.32 -10.52
CA THR A 135 -17.19 5.08 -10.69
C THR A 135 -17.06 4.22 -9.44
N GLY A 136 -18.16 3.61 -8.99
CA GLY A 136 -18.18 2.78 -7.78
C GLY A 136 -18.12 1.29 -8.05
N HIS A 137 -17.42 0.57 -7.17
CA HIS A 137 -17.21 -0.88 -7.22
C HIS A 137 -17.49 -1.51 -5.86
N HIS A 138 -17.98 -2.75 -5.90
CA HIS A 138 -18.25 -3.52 -4.69
C HIS A 138 -16.98 -4.11 -4.10
N ASP A 139 -16.01 -4.50 -4.91
CA ASP A 139 -14.73 -5.01 -4.42
C ASP A 139 -13.54 -4.30 -5.07
N LEU A 140 -12.37 -4.55 -4.49
CA LEU A 140 -11.11 -3.94 -4.91
C LEU A 140 -10.60 -4.52 -6.24
N ASP A 141 -10.84 -5.81 -6.47
CA ASP A 141 -10.28 -6.51 -7.62
C ASP A 141 -10.95 -6.04 -8.92
N ASP A 142 -12.27 -5.83 -8.89
CA ASP A 142 -13.04 -5.22 -9.97
C ASP A 142 -12.56 -3.78 -10.25
N ALA A 143 -12.38 -2.99 -9.19
CA ALA A 143 -11.90 -1.60 -9.29
C ALA A 143 -10.51 -1.52 -9.93
N VAL A 144 -9.57 -2.36 -9.49
CA VAL A 144 -8.21 -2.41 -10.04
C VAL A 144 -8.21 -2.95 -11.46
N THR A 145 -9.00 -4.00 -11.74
CA THR A 145 -9.11 -4.58 -13.08
C THR A 145 -9.62 -3.55 -14.10
N GLU A 146 -10.63 -2.76 -13.76
CA GLU A 146 -11.12 -1.68 -14.62
C GLU A 146 -10.04 -0.61 -14.85
N LEU A 147 -9.33 -0.18 -13.79
CA LEU A 147 -8.24 0.79 -13.88
C LEU A 147 -7.12 0.33 -14.81
N LEU A 148 -6.70 -0.94 -14.68
CA LEU A 148 -5.64 -1.52 -15.51
C LEU A 148 -6.07 -1.68 -16.96
N THR A 149 -7.32 -2.12 -17.19
CA THR A 149 -7.89 -2.23 -18.54
C THR A 149 -7.98 -0.87 -19.21
N THR A 150 -8.44 0.15 -18.48
CA THR A 150 -8.48 1.54 -18.97
C THR A 150 -7.08 2.03 -19.36
N ASN A 151 -6.06 1.70 -18.57
CA ASN A 151 -4.68 2.06 -18.90
C ASN A 151 -4.16 1.39 -20.17
N SER A 152 -4.50 0.13 -20.41
CA SER A 152 -4.12 -0.57 -21.64
C SER A 152 -4.76 0.01 -22.91
N HIS A 153 -5.90 0.69 -22.80
CA HIS A 153 -6.56 1.33 -23.95
C HIS A 153 -6.05 2.74 -24.25
N VAL A 154 -5.35 3.38 -23.30
CA VAL A 154 -4.87 4.77 -23.42
C VAL A 154 -3.36 4.85 -23.70
N ALA A 155 -2.63 3.76 -23.47
CA ALA A 155 -1.20 3.62 -23.79
C ALA A 155 -0.97 3.35 -25.28
#